data_AF-A7TF65-F1
#
_entry.id   AF-A7TF65-F1
#
_cell.length_a   1.000
_cell.length_b   1.000
_cell.length_c   1.000
_cell.angle_alpha   90.00
_cell.angle_beta   90.00
_cell.angle_gamma   90.00
#
_symmetry.space_group_name_H-M   'P 1'
#
loop_
_entity.id
_entity.type
_entity.pdbx_description
1 polymer ?
#
loop_
_entity_poly.entity_id
_entity_poly.type
_entity_poly.pdbx_seq_one_letter_code
_entity_poly.pdbx_strand_id
1 'polypeptide(L)'
;MGLFSRKQRDQSPVSASSKADLIPIDQVIVEPPEQYGKASPIGNISEAQYGVYRKVLEHFQDDEFELPLSTKDKVNRRCLSSWEKFWLTRECILRFLRAAKWDRENTIKNLEETMSWRREVGITYENDEDPLTGAKVAIENETGKEVLLGFDRNRRPIFYMKNGRQNTEPSFRQVQQLIYMMEAAVTLTPQGVEKLTVLIDLKGYKEPGIISDKSPPLSITKLCLKVMQDYFPERLGKCLLTNIPWYAWAFLKMVYPFLDPNTREKTIFDEPFDKHIEPSQLEALYNGRLDFKYNHKVYWPDLVEKVESIRQRQYDRFVKFGGNIGLSEYDLKGSHDELIYEVDYVNIE
;
A
#
# COMPACT_ATOMS: atom_id res chain seq x y z
N MET A 1 -30.20 0.73 10.40
CA MET A 1 -30.31 0.79 8.92
C MET A 1 -29.16 -0.03 8.35
N GLY A 2 -29.42 -1.02 7.50
CA GLY A 2 -28.35 -1.90 7.01
C GLY A 2 -27.30 -1.14 6.18
N LEU A 3 -26.07 -1.63 6.15
CA LEU A 3 -24.94 -1.10 5.34
C LEU A 3 -25.28 -0.84 3.86
N PHE A 4 -26.41 -1.36 3.37
CA PHE A 4 -26.89 -1.25 1.99
C PHE A 4 -28.16 -0.39 1.86
N SER A 5 -28.48 0.40 2.90
CA SER A 5 -29.64 1.31 2.92
C SER A 5 -29.34 2.56 2.09
N ARG A 6 -29.94 2.63 0.89
CA ARG A 6 -29.90 3.77 -0.04
C ARG A 6 -30.25 5.08 0.67
N LYS A 7 -29.31 6.04 0.74
CA LYS A 7 -29.68 7.47 0.81
C LYS A 7 -29.94 7.95 -0.62
N GLN A 8 -31.13 8.51 -0.86
CA GLN A 8 -31.47 9.13 -2.13
C GLN A 8 -30.62 10.39 -2.27
N ARG A 9 -29.87 10.54 -3.38
CA ARG A 9 -29.08 11.75 -3.64
C ARG A 9 -30.03 12.94 -3.75
N ASP A 10 -29.78 13.95 -2.93
CA ASP A 10 -30.14 15.30 -3.28
C ASP A 10 -29.10 15.77 -4.32
N GLN A 11 -29.52 16.00 -5.56
CA GLN A 11 -28.67 16.57 -6.60
C GLN A 11 -28.51 18.07 -6.37
N SER A 12 -27.97 18.44 -5.21
CA SER A 12 -27.50 19.80 -5.00
C SER A 12 -26.23 20.00 -5.83
N PRO A 13 -26.05 21.16 -6.49
CA PRO A 13 -24.89 21.42 -7.33
C PRO A 13 -23.62 21.24 -6.51
N VAL A 14 -22.73 20.41 -7.06
CA VAL A 14 -21.35 20.22 -6.61
C VAL A 14 -20.75 21.60 -6.34
N SER A 15 -20.24 21.86 -5.14
CA SER A 15 -19.55 23.13 -4.85
C SER A 15 -18.31 23.18 -5.75
N ALA A 16 -18.46 23.80 -6.92
CA ALA A 16 -17.34 24.08 -7.80
C ALA A 16 -16.39 24.97 -7.00
N SER A 17 -15.23 24.44 -6.60
CA SER A 17 -14.13 25.32 -6.22
C SER A 17 -13.97 26.33 -7.36
N SER A 18 -13.86 27.61 -7.04
CA SER A 18 -13.60 28.60 -8.07
C SER A 18 -12.33 28.17 -8.83
N LYS A 19 -12.26 28.35 -10.15
CA LYS A 19 -11.06 27.98 -10.93
C LYS A 19 -9.78 28.62 -10.40
N ALA A 20 -9.88 29.68 -9.59
CA ALA A 20 -8.76 30.36 -8.96
C ALA A 20 -8.13 29.58 -7.78
N ASP A 21 -8.81 28.58 -7.21
CA ASP A 21 -8.35 27.83 -6.03
C ASP A 21 -7.72 26.46 -6.35
N LEU A 22 -7.65 26.10 -7.64
CA LEU A 22 -7.07 24.83 -8.09
C LEU A 22 -5.53 24.89 -8.07
N ILE A 23 -4.92 23.80 -7.60
CA ILE A 23 -3.47 23.58 -7.55
C ILE A 23 -3.09 22.69 -8.74
N PRO A 24 -2.40 23.21 -9.77
CA PRO A 24 -1.90 22.40 -10.88
C PRO A 24 -0.88 21.38 -10.37
N ILE A 25 -1.03 20.11 -10.77
CA ILE A 25 -0.09 19.05 -10.42
C ILE A 25 -0.12 17.91 -11.44
N ASP A 26 1.02 17.31 -11.74
CA ASP A 26 1.17 16.15 -12.62
C ASP A 26 2.24 15.16 -12.12
N GLN A 27 2.77 15.40 -10.92
CA GLN A 27 3.83 14.65 -10.25
C GLN A 27 3.35 14.09 -8.91
N VAL A 28 4.06 13.09 -8.36
CA VAL A 28 3.72 12.52 -7.05
C VAL A 28 4.17 13.44 -5.91
N ILE A 29 3.30 13.58 -4.91
CA ILE A 29 3.60 14.22 -3.62
C ILE A 29 4.17 13.15 -2.69
N VAL A 30 5.37 13.38 -2.14
CA VAL A 30 6.10 12.38 -1.33
C VAL A 30 6.10 12.66 0.16
N GLU A 31 5.70 13.86 0.59
CA GLU A 31 5.59 14.23 1.99
C GLU A 31 4.17 14.75 2.32
N PRO A 32 3.61 14.39 3.48
CA PRO A 32 2.34 14.95 3.93
C PRO A 32 2.50 16.45 4.24
N PRO A 33 1.41 17.25 4.17
CA PRO A 33 1.41 18.64 4.62
C PRO A 33 1.98 18.78 6.04
N GLU A 34 2.85 19.77 6.26
CA GLU A 34 3.48 20.02 7.56
C GLU A 34 2.45 20.22 8.69
N GLN A 35 1.32 20.83 8.37
CA GLN A 35 0.20 21.07 9.30
C GLN A 35 -0.46 19.79 9.83
N TYR A 36 -0.24 18.63 9.21
CA TYR A 36 -0.69 17.34 9.75
C TYR A 36 0.15 16.87 10.95
N GLY A 37 1.21 17.60 11.29
CA GLY A 37 2.07 17.30 12.43
C GLY A 37 3.12 16.23 12.14
N LYS A 38 3.84 15.86 13.21
CA LYS A 38 4.97 14.94 13.16
C LYS A 38 4.53 13.47 13.29
N ALA A 39 5.47 12.57 13.04
CA ALA A 39 5.31 11.14 13.27
C ALA A 39 4.96 10.84 14.73
N SER A 40 3.82 10.15 14.95
CA SER A 40 3.48 9.60 16.25
C SER A 40 4.53 8.57 16.67
N PRO A 41 4.93 8.53 17.96
CA PRO A 41 5.77 7.46 18.48
C PRO A 41 5.21 6.07 18.16
N ILE A 42 6.08 5.08 18.14
CA ILE A 42 5.66 3.68 18.05
C ILE A 42 4.69 3.34 19.18
N GLY A 43 3.57 2.71 18.83
CA GLY A 43 2.56 2.28 19.79
C GLY A 43 3.03 1.16 20.72
N ASN A 44 2.39 1.08 21.88
CA ASN A 44 2.71 0.12 22.94
C ASN A 44 2.22 -1.29 22.60
N ILE A 45 2.92 -2.29 23.14
CA ILE A 45 2.51 -3.69 23.10
C ILE A 45 2.64 -4.27 24.51
N SER A 46 1.75 -5.20 24.88
CA SER A 46 1.83 -5.83 26.20
C SER A 46 3.09 -6.68 26.34
N GLU A 47 3.50 -6.98 27.57
CA GLU A 47 4.63 -7.86 27.85
C GLU A 47 4.46 -9.25 27.18
N ALA A 48 3.24 -9.80 27.21
CA ALA A 48 2.92 -11.06 26.55
C ALA A 48 3.08 -10.96 25.02
N GLN A 49 2.64 -9.85 24.42
CA GLN A 49 2.80 -9.58 23.00
C GLN A 49 4.27 -9.43 22.62
N TYR A 50 5.06 -8.69 23.41
CA TYR A 50 6.49 -8.57 23.21
C TYR A 50 7.20 -9.92 23.30
N GLY A 51 6.82 -10.79 24.25
CA GLY A 51 7.34 -12.15 24.35
C GLY A 51 7.09 -13.00 23.10
N VAL A 52 5.96 -12.82 22.41
CA VAL A 52 5.70 -13.47 21.11
C VAL A 52 6.53 -12.83 19.99
N TYR A 53 6.57 -11.50 19.93
CA TYR A 53 7.38 -10.76 18.96
C TYR A 53 8.85 -11.18 18.99
N ARG A 54 9.45 -11.24 20.19
CA ARG A 54 10.83 -11.68 20.41
C ARG A 54 11.11 -13.06 19.83
N LYS A 55 10.22 -14.03 20.05
CA LYS A 55 10.39 -15.38 19.51
C LYS A 55 10.35 -15.43 17.98
N VAL A 56 9.51 -14.59 17.36
CA VAL A 56 9.48 -14.46 15.89
C VAL A 56 10.73 -13.76 15.38
N LEU A 57 11.17 -12.70 16.07
CA LEU A 57 12.39 -11.97 15.74
C LEU A 57 13.62 -12.89 15.80
N GLU A 58 13.78 -13.64 16.90
CA GLU A 58 14.86 -14.60 17.12
C GLU A 58 14.89 -15.68 16.03
N HIS A 59 13.73 -16.17 15.57
CA HIS A 59 13.63 -17.15 14.47
C HIS A 59 14.28 -16.63 13.18
N PHE A 60 14.04 -15.37 12.82
CA PHE A 60 14.60 -14.78 11.60
C PHE A 60 16.02 -14.24 11.77
N GLN A 61 16.47 -14.03 13.01
CA GLN A 61 17.85 -13.61 13.34
C GLN A 61 18.83 -14.78 13.45
N ASP A 62 18.37 -16.02 13.35
CA ASP A 62 19.24 -17.19 13.26
C ASP A 62 20.12 -17.11 12.00
N ASP A 63 21.44 -17.13 12.18
CA ASP A 63 22.41 -17.06 11.09
C ASP A 63 22.35 -18.29 10.16
N GLU A 64 21.84 -19.42 10.65
CA GLU A 64 21.60 -20.63 9.85
C GLU A 64 20.23 -20.63 9.16
N PHE A 65 19.42 -19.58 9.34
CA PHE A 65 18.10 -19.49 8.71
C PHE A 65 18.21 -19.40 7.19
N GLU A 66 17.64 -20.40 6.53
CA GLU A 66 17.49 -20.43 5.08
C GLU A 66 16.02 -20.37 4.67
N LEU A 67 15.75 -19.65 3.59
CA LEU A 67 14.41 -19.52 3.03
C LEU A 67 14.37 -20.16 1.63
N PRO A 68 13.25 -20.79 1.22
CA PRO A 68 13.02 -21.24 -0.16
C PRO A 68 13.16 -20.15 -1.22
N LEU A 69 13.56 -20.52 -2.44
CA LEU A 69 13.68 -19.58 -3.55
C LEU A 69 12.33 -19.13 -4.13
N SER A 70 11.27 -19.93 -3.99
CA SER A 70 9.92 -19.56 -4.40
C SER A 70 8.86 -20.29 -3.59
N THR A 71 7.58 -19.92 -3.75
CA THR A 71 6.49 -20.63 -3.09
C THR A 71 6.27 -22.05 -3.64
N LYS A 72 6.76 -22.32 -4.86
CA LYS A 72 6.62 -23.60 -5.57
C LYS A 72 7.79 -24.55 -5.34
N ASP A 73 8.99 -24.00 -5.19
CA ASP A 73 10.22 -24.76 -4.95
C ASP A 73 10.68 -24.57 -3.50
N LYS A 74 10.42 -25.61 -2.69
CA LYS A 74 10.81 -25.67 -1.27
C LYS A 74 12.16 -26.36 -1.04
N VAL A 75 12.78 -26.90 -2.08
CA VAL A 75 14.02 -27.69 -1.96
C VAL A 75 15.22 -26.76 -2.01
N ASN A 76 15.25 -25.87 -3.01
CA ASN A 76 16.34 -24.90 -3.12
C ASN A 76 16.10 -23.77 -2.13
N ARG A 77 17.04 -23.59 -1.20
CA ARG A 77 17.00 -22.59 -0.14
C ARG A 77 18.28 -21.77 -0.16
N ARG A 78 18.20 -20.55 0.37
CA ARG A 78 19.36 -19.69 0.61
C ARG A 78 19.13 -18.81 1.83
N CYS A 79 20.21 -18.39 2.47
CA CYS A 79 20.22 -17.36 3.50
C CYS A 79 19.58 -16.06 3.00
N LEU A 80 19.12 -15.25 3.95
CA LEU A 80 18.53 -13.95 3.67
C LEU A 80 19.58 -12.97 3.14
N SER A 81 19.25 -12.29 2.04
CA SER A 81 20.06 -11.21 1.50
C SER A 81 19.93 -9.94 2.36
N SER A 82 20.81 -8.96 2.15
CA SER A 82 20.75 -7.71 2.94
C SER A 82 19.42 -6.98 2.74
N TRP A 83 18.87 -7.00 1.53
CA TRP A 83 17.58 -6.38 1.23
C TRP A 83 16.39 -7.12 1.84
N GLU A 84 16.49 -8.45 1.97
CA GLU A 84 15.47 -9.26 2.66
C GLU A 84 15.47 -9.00 4.16
N LYS A 85 16.66 -8.83 4.77
CA LYS A 85 16.81 -8.39 6.16
C LYS A 85 16.23 -6.99 6.38
N PHE A 86 16.47 -6.07 5.45
CA PHE A 86 15.88 -4.72 5.44
C PHE A 86 14.35 -4.73 5.42
N TRP A 87 13.74 -5.67 4.68
CA TRP A 87 12.28 -5.80 4.63
C TRP A 87 11.66 -6.32 5.94
N LEU A 88 12.38 -7.17 6.69
CA LEU A 88 11.96 -7.72 7.99
C LEU A 88 12.15 -6.72 9.14
N THR A 89 11.48 -5.58 9.03
CA THR A 89 11.45 -4.56 10.09
C THR A 89 10.58 -5.00 11.27
N ARG A 90 10.74 -4.30 12.40
CA ARG A 90 9.86 -4.45 13.57
C ARG A 90 8.38 -4.35 13.19
N GLU A 91 8.01 -3.31 12.46
CA GLU A 91 6.62 -3.06 12.04
C GLU A 91 6.14 -4.11 11.03
N CYS A 92 7.02 -4.66 10.19
CA CYS A 92 6.69 -5.81 9.35
C CYS A 92 6.26 -7.00 10.18
N ILE A 93 7.09 -7.44 11.12
CA ILE A 93 6.78 -8.58 12.00
C ILE A 93 5.48 -8.31 12.78
N LEU A 94 5.29 -7.10 13.31
CA LEU A 94 4.08 -6.73 14.04
C LEU A 94 2.82 -6.72 13.17
N ARG A 95 2.89 -6.35 11.88
CA ARG A 95 1.75 -6.49 10.96
C ARG A 95 1.33 -7.95 10.82
N PHE A 96 2.29 -8.84 10.63
CA PHE A 96 2.02 -10.28 10.52
C PHE A 96 1.48 -10.86 11.82
N LEU A 97 2.03 -10.47 12.98
CA LEU A 97 1.50 -10.85 14.30
C LEU A 97 0.04 -10.41 14.48
N ARG A 98 -0.28 -9.15 14.17
CA ARG A 98 -1.66 -8.65 14.27
C ARG A 98 -2.61 -9.43 13.36
N ALA A 99 -2.21 -9.69 12.11
CA ALA A 99 -3.00 -10.48 11.17
C ALA A 99 -3.21 -11.93 11.62
N ALA A 100 -2.18 -12.54 12.22
CA ALA A 100 -2.22 -13.89 12.78
C ALA A 100 -2.82 -13.95 14.20
N LYS A 101 -3.37 -12.84 14.73
CA LYS A 101 -3.92 -12.74 16.09
C LYS A 101 -2.91 -13.17 17.17
N TRP A 102 -1.65 -12.79 16.97
CA TRP A 102 -0.51 -13.08 17.85
C TRP A 102 -0.18 -14.58 17.98
N ASP A 103 -0.59 -15.40 17.00
CA ASP A 103 -0.13 -16.78 16.88
C ASP A 103 1.27 -16.84 16.27
N ARG A 104 2.24 -17.36 17.04
CA ARG A 104 3.65 -17.42 16.65
C ARG A 104 3.88 -18.25 15.37
N GLU A 105 3.36 -19.47 15.34
CA GLU A 105 3.64 -20.43 14.27
C GLU A 105 3.04 -19.95 12.94
N ASN A 106 1.80 -19.45 12.99
CA ASN A 106 1.15 -18.87 11.82
C ASN A 106 1.87 -17.60 11.35
N THR A 107 2.39 -16.78 12.27
CA THR A 107 3.18 -15.59 11.92
C THR A 107 4.44 -15.97 11.16
N ILE A 108 5.24 -16.91 11.70
CA ILE A 108 6.47 -17.39 11.07
C ILE A 108 6.17 -17.95 9.68
N LYS A 109 5.20 -18.86 9.59
CA LYS A 109 4.77 -19.45 8.32
C LYS A 109 4.37 -18.40 7.29
N ASN A 110 3.53 -17.42 7.67
CA ASN A 110 3.06 -16.39 6.74
C ASN A 110 4.19 -15.46 6.28
N LEU A 111 5.14 -15.14 7.17
CA LEU A 111 6.33 -14.37 6.81
C LEU A 111 7.22 -15.13 5.82
N GLU A 112 7.52 -16.41 6.09
CA GLU A 112 8.31 -17.26 5.19
C GLU A 112 7.65 -17.43 3.81
N GLU A 113 6.35 -17.70 3.78
CA GLU A 113 5.58 -17.80 2.54
C GLU A 113 5.61 -16.46 1.77
N THR A 114 5.48 -15.34 2.46
CA THR A 114 5.55 -14.01 1.84
C THR A 114 6.92 -13.73 1.27
N MET A 115 8.00 -13.96 2.02
CA MET A 115 9.35 -13.69 1.55
C MET A 115 9.71 -14.60 0.35
N SER A 116 9.29 -15.86 0.36
CA SER A 116 9.46 -16.77 -0.78
C SER A 116 8.67 -16.29 -2.00
N TRP A 117 7.46 -15.73 -1.79
CA TRP A 117 6.67 -15.09 -2.84
C TRP A 117 7.33 -13.81 -3.37
N ARG A 118 7.97 -13.00 -2.51
CA ARG A 118 8.71 -11.79 -2.93
C ARG A 118 9.86 -12.14 -3.88
N ARG A 119 10.58 -13.24 -3.62
CA ARG A 119 11.59 -13.80 -4.54
C ARG A 119 10.97 -14.23 -5.87
N GLU A 120 9.87 -14.97 -5.82
CA GLU A 120 9.16 -15.46 -7.02
C GLU A 120 8.66 -14.31 -7.92
N VAL A 121 8.21 -13.21 -7.33
CA VAL A 121 7.69 -12.05 -8.07
C VAL A 121 8.80 -11.12 -8.55
N GLY A 122 9.99 -11.20 -7.95
CA GLY A 122 11.13 -10.33 -8.28
C GLY A 122 11.03 -8.95 -7.63
N ILE A 123 10.70 -8.90 -6.33
CA ILE A 123 10.63 -7.65 -5.53
C ILE A 123 11.53 -7.72 -4.29
N THR A 124 12.65 -8.43 -4.39
CA THR A 124 13.67 -8.44 -3.32
C THR A 124 14.73 -7.38 -3.55
N TYR A 125 14.81 -6.81 -4.76
CA TYR A 125 15.75 -5.75 -5.16
C TYR A 125 17.22 -6.20 -5.20
N GLU A 126 17.47 -7.50 -5.03
CA GLU A 126 18.80 -8.10 -5.03
C GLU A 126 18.70 -9.57 -5.46
N ASN A 127 19.45 -9.98 -6.48
CA ASN A 127 19.46 -11.36 -6.99
C ASN A 127 18.09 -11.86 -7.52
N ASP A 128 17.22 -10.95 -7.96
CA ASP A 128 15.98 -11.30 -8.65
C ASP A 128 16.29 -11.66 -10.12
N GLU A 129 15.91 -12.86 -10.59
CA GLU A 129 16.13 -13.29 -11.98
C GLU A 129 15.28 -12.48 -12.98
N ASP A 130 14.04 -12.15 -12.60
CA ASP A 130 13.09 -11.38 -13.40
C ASP A 130 12.43 -10.27 -12.56
N PRO A 131 13.17 -9.18 -12.27
CA PRO A 131 12.72 -8.14 -11.35
C PRO A 131 11.46 -7.44 -11.85
N LEU A 132 10.52 -7.20 -10.94
CA LEU A 132 9.33 -6.42 -11.17
C LEU A 132 9.67 -4.92 -11.09
N THR A 133 9.98 -4.34 -12.24
CA THR A 133 10.37 -2.93 -12.35
C THR A 133 9.22 -2.03 -12.84
N GLY A 134 9.35 -0.72 -12.59
CA GLY A 134 8.39 0.26 -13.13
C GLY A 134 8.34 0.26 -14.65
N ALA A 135 9.46 -0.06 -15.34
CA ALA A 135 9.48 -0.21 -16.79
C ALA A 135 8.65 -1.42 -17.26
N LYS A 136 8.69 -2.54 -16.53
CA LYS A 136 7.95 -3.78 -16.88
C LYS A 136 6.43 -3.58 -16.87
N VAL A 137 5.93 -2.74 -15.96
CA VAL A 137 4.50 -2.49 -15.80
C VAL A 137 4.03 -1.12 -16.32
N ALA A 138 4.94 -0.26 -16.81
CA ALA A 138 4.61 1.08 -17.31
C ALA A 138 3.40 1.12 -18.27
N ILE A 139 3.36 0.18 -19.23
CA ILE A 139 2.28 0.04 -20.20
C ILE A 139 0.91 -0.16 -19.55
N GLU A 140 0.84 -0.81 -18.39
CA GLU A 140 -0.40 -1.00 -17.66
C GLU A 140 -0.96 0.32 -17.13
N ASN A 141 -0.15 1.37 -16.98
CA ASN A 141 -0.59 2.61 -16.38
C ASN A 141 -0.62 3.80 -17.35
N GLU A 142 -0.53 3.61 -18.67
CA GLU A 142 -0.56 4.72 -19.65
C GLU A 142 -1.83 5.59 -19.57
N THR A 143 -2.94 5.04 -19.07
CA THR A 143 -4.20 5.77 -18.87
C THR A 143 -4.39 6.31 -17.45
N GLY A 144 -3.45 6.05 -16.53
CA GLY A 144 -3.54 6.47 -15.13
C GLY A 144 -4.66 5.75 -14.37
N LYS A 145 -4.77 4.44 -14.57
CA LYS A 145 -5.76 3.60 -13.87
C LYS A 145 -5.40 3.38 -12.40
N GLU A 146 -4.12 3.53 -12.06
CA GLU A 146 -3.60 3.50 -10.70
C GLU A 146 -2.71 4.72 -10.45
N VAL A 147 -2.97 5.48 -9.38
CA VAL A 147 -2.26 6.73 -9.10
C VAL A 147 -1.99 6.85 -7.59
N LEU A 148 -0.79 7.26 -7.22
CA LEU A 148 -0.43 7.71 -5.87
C LEU A 148 -0.37 9.25 -5.88
N LEU A 149 -1.21 9.89 -5.07
CA LEU A 149 -1.29 11.35 -5.04
C LEU A 149 -1.86 11.89 -3.72
N GLY A 150 -1.04 12.61 -2.97
CA GLY A 150 -1.46 13.29 -1.75
C GLY A 150 -1.68 12.36 -0.56
N PHE A 151 -2.08 12.96 0.55
CA PHE A 151 -2.18 12.31 1.86
C PHE A 151 -3.51 12.61 2.54
N ASP A 152 -4.04 11.59 3.22
CA ASP A 152 -5.18 11.81 4.11
C ASP A 152 -4.77 12.52 5.41
N ARG A 153 -5.75 12.95 6.21
CA ARG A 153 -5.50 13.69 7.46
C ARG A 153 -4.68 12.90 8.50
N ASN A 154 -4.52 11.59 8.33
CA ASN A 154 -3.69 10.74 9.19
C ASN A 154 -2.31 10.47 8.55
N ARG A 155 -1.88 11.31 7.60
CA ARG A 155 -0.59 11.23 6.90
C ARG A 155 -0.44 9.96 6.06
N ARG A 156 -1.54 9.28 5.69
CA ARG A 156 -1.50 8.06 4.86
C ARG A 156 -1.48 8.43 3.37
N PRO A 157 -0.54 7.89 2.57
CA PRO A 157 -0.59 8.04 1.12
C PRO A 157 -1.94 7.60 0.56
N ILE A 158 -2.44 8.33 -0.43
CA ILE A 158 -3.68 8.00 -1.12
C ILE A 158 -3.37 7.23 -2.40
N PHE A 159 -3.87 6.01 -2.48
CA PHE A 159 -3.79 5.14 -3.64
C PHE A 159 -5.14 5.12 -4.38
N TYR A 160 -5.19 5.78 -5.53
CA TYR A 160 -6.36 5.84 -6.41
C TYR A 160 -6.37 4.63 -7.33
N MET A 161 -7.51 3.95 -7.38
CA MET A 161 -7.81 2.87 -8.33
C MET A 161 -9.01 3.30 -9.18
N LYS A 162 -8.75 3.73 -10.41
CA LYS A 162 -9.74 4.22 -11.38
C LYS A 162 -10.12 3.10 -12.34
N ASN A 163 -10.94 2.17 -11.88
CA ASN A 163 -11.19 0.88 -12.53
C ASN A 163 -11.76 0.99 -13.96
N GLY A 164 -12.50 2.06 -14.27
CA GLY A 164 -13.03 2.29 -15.62
C GLY A 164 -12.00 2.82 -16.62
N ARG A 165 -10.72 2.94 -16.25
CA ARG A 165 -9.63 3.40 -17.14
C ARG A 165 -8.78 2.26 -17.69
N GLN A 166 -9.32 1.05 -17.81
CA GLN A 166 -8.57 -0.12 -18.26
C GLN A 166 -8.11 0.04 -19.71
N ASN A 167 -6.81 -0.16 -19.93
CA ASN A 167 -6.12 0.08 -21.20
C ASN A 167 -5.45 -1.16 -21.79
N THR A 168 -5.45 -2.28 -21.07
CA THR A 168 -4.83 -3.53 -21.49
C THR A 168 -5.79 -4.71 -21.37
N GLU A 169 -5.58 -5.70 -22.22
CA GLU A 169 -6.30 -6.97 -22.13
C GLU A 169 -5.96 -7.71 -20.82
N PRO A 170 -6.90 -8.49 -20.26
CA PRO A 170 -6.68 -9.24 -19.02
C PRO A 170 -5.43 -10.12 -19.09
N SER A 171 -4.50 -9.88 -18.17
CA SER A 171 -3.25 -10.64 -18.10
C SER A 171 -2.68 -10.62 -16.68
N PHE A 172 -1.73 -11.51 -16.40
CA PHE A 172 -1.03 -11.53 -15.11
C PHE A 172 -0.25 -10.22 -14.85
N ARG A 173 0.13 -9.48 -15.91
CA ARG A 173 0.79 -8.18 -15.77
C ARG A 173 -0.07 -7.13 -15.07
N GLN A 174 -1.39 -7.25 -15.11
CA GLN A 174 -2.29 -6.40 -14.32
C GLN A 174 -2.14 -6.67 -12.81
N VAL A 175 -1.90 -7.92 -12.42
CA VAL A 175 -1.62 -8.27 -11.02
C VAL A 175 -0.23 -7.75 -10.62
N GLN A 176 0.76 -7.85 -11.52
CA GLN A 176 2.09 -7.27 -11.32
C GLN A 176 2.05 -5.75 -11.16
N GLN A 177 1.24 -5.03 -11.94
CA GLN A 177 1.03 -3.59 -11.80
C GLN A 177 0.50 -3.24 -10.39
N LEU A 178 -0.50 -3.97 -9.89
CA LEU A 178 -1.02 -3.77 -8.54
C LEU A 178 0.07 -4.01 -7.48
N ILE A 179 0.86 -5.08 -7.62
CA ILE A 179 1.97 -5.38 -6.70
C ILE A 179 2.98 -4.23 -6.70
N TYR A 180 3.39 -3.76 -7.87
CA TYR A 180 4.34 -2.65 -8.00
C TYR A 180 3.81 -1.37 -7.36
N MET A 181 2.56 -1.01 -7.62
CA MET A 181 1.93 0.19 -7.03
C MET A 181 1.76 0.07 -5.52
N MET A 182 1.49 -1.13 -5.00
CA MET A 182 1.46 -1.38 -3.56
C MET A 182 2.83 -1.23 -2.91
N GLU A 183 3.90 -1.78 -3.50
CA GLU A 183 5.28 -1.58 -3.04
C GLU A 183 5.67 -0.09 -3.06
N ALA A 184 5.31 0.63 -4.13
CA ALA A 184 5.50 2.06 -4.23
C ALA A 184 4.74 2.81 -3.12
N ALA A 185 3.45 2.51 -2.92
CA ALA A 185 2.62 3.14 -1.90
C ALA A 185 3.18 2.93 -0.49
N VAL A 186 3.64 1.71 -0.18
CA VAL A 186 4.28 1.38 1.09
C VAL A 186 5.59 2.14 1.25
N THR A 187 6.41 2.24 0.21
CA THR A 187 7.67 3.00 0.23
C THR A 187 7.43 4.48 0.54
N LEU A 188 6.34 5.05 0.00
CA LEU A 188 5.93 6.45 0.21
C LEU A 188 5.24 6.70 1.56
N THR A 189 5.04 5.68 2.40
CA THR A 189 4.50 5.94 3.74
C THR A 189 5.52 6.74 4.56
N PRO A 190 5.12 7.89 5.15
CA PRO A 190 6.04 8.71 5.91
C PRO A 190 6.37 8.03 7.26
N GLN A 191 7.38 8.58 7.95
CA GLN A 191 7.75 8.14 9.28
C GLN A 191 6.52 8.03 10.22
N GLY A 192 6.41 6.90 10.92
CA GLY A 192 5.32 6.59 11.85
C GLY A 192 4.00 6.15 11.19
N VAL A 193 3.98 5.96 9.87
CA VAL A 193 2.78 5.53 9.14
C VAL A 193 3.02 4.19 8.45
N GLU A 194 2.11 3.23 8.69
CA GLU A 194 2.19 1.88 8.09
C GLU A 194 1.09 1.62 7.05
N LYS A 195 0.03 2.44 7.04
CA LYS A 195 -1.24 2.18 6.38
C LYS A 195 -1.51 3.15 5.24
N LEU A 196 -2.33 2.73 4.30
CA LEU A 196 -2.73 3.47 3.10
C LEU A 196 -4.20 3.89 3.18
N THR A 197 -4.54 4.95 2.45
CA THR A 197 -5.92 5.25 2.08
C THR A 197 -6.12 4.84 0.64
N VAL A 198 -7.06 3.93 0.37
CA VAL A 198 -7.38 3.51 -1.00
C VAL A 198 -8.66 4.22 -1.44
N LEU A 199 -8.62 4.88 -2.60
CA LEU A 199 -9.78 5.52 -3.22
C LEU A 199 -10.12 4.77 -4.51
N ILE A 200 -11.25 4.07 -4.51
CA ILE A 200 -11.72 3.28 -5.64
C ILE A 200 -12.82 4.06 -6.36
N ASP A 201 -12.56 4.38 -7.62
CA ASP A 201 -13.51 5.02 -8.51
C ASP A 201 -14.02 4.01 -9.53
N LEU A 202 -15.33 3.75 -9.49
CA LEU A 202 -16.01 2.80 -10.37
C LEU A 202 -16.71 3.47 -11.56
N LYS A 203 -16.43 4.76 -11.80
CA LYS A 203 -16.89 5.48 -13.00
C LYS A 203 -16.31 4.85 -14.27
N GLY A 204 -17.15 4.75 -15.31
CA GLY A 204 -16.71 4.43 -16.66
C GLY A 204 -16.14 5.65 -17.39
N TYR A 205 -15.01 5.47 -18.08
CA TYR A 205 -14.24 6.51 -18.75
C TYR A 205 -14.19 6.23 -20.27
N LYS A 206 -14.02 7.27 -21.09
CA LYS A 206 -14.07 7.20 -22.58
C LYS A 206 -12.91 7.92 -23.25
N GLU A 207 -11.85 8.21 -22.51
CA GLU A 207 -10.65 8.86 -23.00
C GLU A 207 -9.83 7.94 -23.93
N PRO A 208 -9.00 8.50 -24.83
CA PRO A 208 -8.13 7.71 -25.70
C PRO A 208 -7.25 6.73 -24.93
N GLY A 209 -7.07 5.52 -25.50
CA GLY A 209 -6.28 4.44 -24.89
C GLY A 209 -7.05 3.55 -23.92
N ILE A 210 -8.26 3.94 -23.50
CA ILE A 210 -9.14 3.09 -22.68
C ILE A 210 -9.85 2.07 -23.57
N ILE A 211 -9.69 0.79 -23.27
CA ILE A 211 -10.29 -0.32 -24.03
C ILE A 211 -11.51 -0.92 -23.31
N SER A 212 -11.63 -0.72 -22.00
CA SER A 212 -12.76 -1.18 -21.19
C SER A 212 -13.05 -0.21 -20.05
N ASP A 213 -14.32 0.14 -19.90
CA ASP A 213 -14.85 0.93 -18.79
C ASP A 213 -15.54 0.07 -17.72
N LYS A 214 -15.51 -1.26 -17.91
CA LYS A 214 -16.09 -2.26 -17.01
C LYS A 214 -15.08 -2.71 -15.97
N SER A 215 -15.60 -3.23 -14.85
CA SER A 215 -14.79 -3.88 -13.82
C SER A 215 -13.90 -5.00 -14.41
N PRO A 216 -12.70 -5.22 -13.85
CA PRO A 216 -11.83 -6.31 -14.27
C PRO A 216 -12.53 -7.67 -14.20
N PRO A 217 -12.10 -8.66 -15.02
CA PRO A 217 -12.61 -10.02 -14.92
C PRO A 217 -12.50 -10.57 -13.49
N LEU A 218 -13.45 -11.42 -13.10
CA LEU A 218 -13.48 -11.97 -11.74
C LEU A 218 -12.23 -12.80 -11.41
N SER A 219 -11.60 -13.43 -12.40
CA SER A 219 -10.33 -14.17 -12.23
C SER A 219 -9.19 -13.24 -11.79
N ILE A 220 -8.97 -12.14 -12.50
CA ILE A 220 -7.95 -11.13 -12.14
C ILE A 220 -8.27 -10.50 -10.80
N THR A 221 -9.54 -10.12 -10.57
CA THR A 221 -9.99 -9.57 -9.29
C THR A 221 -9.65 -10.50 -8.12
N LYS A 222 -9.95 -11.81 -8.25
CA LYS A 222 -9.64 -12.80 -7.21
C LYS A 222 -8.14 -12.93 -6.95
N LEU A 223 -7.32 -12.88 -8.00
CA LEU A 223 -5.84 -12.90 -7.86
C LEU A 223 -5.35 -11.66 -7.12
N CYS A 224 -5.82 -10.47 -7.49
CA CYS A 224 -5.48 -9.22 -6.81
C CYS A 224 -5.89 -9.24 -5.33
N LEU A 225 -7.11 -9.69 -5.02
CA LEU A 225 -7.59 -9.81 -3.64
C LEU A 225 -6.73 -10.80 -2.84
N LYS A 226 -6.38 -11.94 -3.44
CA LYS A 226 -5.51 -12.95 -2.80
C LYS A 226 -4.14 -12.36 -2.48
N VAL A 227 -3.52 -11.66 -3.43
CA VAL A 227 -2.22 -11.00 -3.23
C VAL A 227 -2.29 -10.00 -2.07
N MET A 228 -3.32 -9.16 -2.04
CA MET A 228 -3.51 -8.15 -1.00
C MET A 228 -3.71 -8.76 0.38
N GLN A 229 -4.46 -9.87 0.47
CA GLN A 229 -4.74 -10.55 1.74
C GLN A 229 -3.54 -11.33 2.27
N ASP A 230 -2.85 -12.06 1.40
CA ASP A 230 -1.80 -12.99 1.80
C ASP A 230 -0.48 -12.25 2.06
N TYR A 231 -0.15 -11.21 1.27
CA TYR A 231 1.19 -10.64 1.23
C TYR A 231 1.28 -9.17 1.68
N PHE A 232 0.15 -8.48 1.85
CA PHE A 232 0.10 -7.10 2.35
C PHE A 232 -0.80 -6.95 3.59
N PRO A 233 -0.59 -7.76 4.65
CA PRO A 233 -1.43 -7.73 5.84
C PRO A 233 -1.39 -6.37 6.53
N GLU A 234 -2.51 -5.96 7.12
CA GLU A 234 -2.63 -4.74 7.92
C GLU A 234 -2.22 -3.43 7.20
N ARG A 235 -2.23 -3.39 5.86
CA ARG A 235 -1.90 -2.16 5.08
C ARG A 235 -3.09 -1.22 4.87
N LEU A 236 -4.32 -1.70 4.93
CA LEU A 236 -5.48 -0.86 4.67
C LEU A 236 -5.87 -0.04 5.90
N GLY A 237 -5.80 1.28 5.74
CA GLY A 237 -6.21 2.25 6.73
C GLY A 237 -7.63 2.81 6.52
N LYS A 238 -7.96 3.18 5.29
CA LYS A 238 -9.29 3.63 4.85
C LYS A 238 -9.55 3.16 3.43
N CYS A 239 -10.80 2.80 3.13
CA CYS A 239 -11.24 2.49 1.78
C CYS A 239 -12.40 3.43 1.40
N LEU A 240 -12.19 4.28 0.41
CA LEU A 240 -13.16 5.26 -0.07
C LEU A 240 -13.69 4.77 -1.42
N LEU A 241 -15.00 4.55 -1.54
CA LEU A 241 -15.60 4.16 -2.82
C LEU A 241 -16.52 5.26 -3.34
N THR A 242 -16.39 5.56 -4.63
CA THR A 242 -17.21 6.56 -5.32
C THR A 242 -17.67 6.07 -6.69
N ASN A 243 -18.68 6.75 -7.23
CA ASN A 243 -19.29 6.51 -8.53
C ASN A 243 -19.74 5.05 -8.72
N ILE A 244 -20.22 4.40 -7.65
CA ILE A 244 -20.59 2.99 -7.64
C ILE A 244 -21.81 2.78 -8.55
N PRO A 245 -21.67 2.08 -9.70
CA PRO A 245 -22.82 1.78 -10.54
C PRO A 245 -23.84 0.94 -9.78
N TRP A 246 -25.13 1.12 -10.08
CA TRP A 246 -26.20 0.41 -9.35
C TRP A 246 -26.03 -1.11 -9.37
N TYR A 247 -25.45 -1.67 -10.44
CA TYR A 247 -25.15 -3.10 -10.58
C TYR A 247 -23.86 -3.54 -9.87
N ALA A 248 -22.92 -2.63 -9.59
CA ALA A 248 -21.67 -2.93 -8.89
C ALA A 248 -21.89 -3.20 -7.38
N TRP A 249 -23.05 -2.84 -6.84
CA TRP A 249 -23.44 -3.24 -5.48
C TRP A 249 -23.53 -4.76 -5.32
N ALA A 250 -23.89 -5.50 -6.37
CA ALA A 250 -23.85 -6.96 -6.34
C ALA A 250 -22.39 -7.46 -6.26
N PHE A 251 -21.47 -6.83 -6.99
CA PHE A 251 -20.04 -7.13 -6.92
C PHE A 251 -19.44 -6.81 -5.55
N LEU A 252 -19.77 -5.65 -4.96
CA LEU A 252 -19.34 -5.30 -3.61
C LEU A 252 -19.85 -6.31 -2.59
N LYS A 253 -21.10 -6.76 -2.69
CA LYS A 253 -21.62 -7.85 -1.84
C LYS A 253 -20.90 -9.18 -2.02
N MET A 254 -20.34 -9.45 -3.20
CA MET A 254 -19.51 -10.65 -3.44
C MET A 254 -18.10 -10.49 -2.88
N VAL A 255 -17.50 -9.30 -2.91
CA VAL A 255 -16.15 -9.04 -2.41
C VAL A 255 -16.12 -8.83 -0.89
N TYR A 256 -17.19 -8.26 -0.32
CA TYR A 256 -17.30 -7.91 1.10
C TYR A 256 -17.05 -9.09 2.08
N PRO A 257 -17.50 -10.33 1.81
CA PRO A 257 -17.16 -11.50 2.62
C PRO A 257 -15.66 -11.77 2.74
N PHE A 258 -14.88 -11.42 1.72
CA PHE A 258 -13.43 -11.61 1.67
C PHE A 258 -12.66 -10.48 2.37
N LEU A 259 -13.33 -9.39 2.75
CA LEU A 259 -12.76 -8.36 3.60
C LEU A 259 -12.87 -8.80 5.06
N ASP A 260 -11.77 -8.73 5.80
CA ASP A 260 -11.80 -8.96 7.24
C ASP A 260 -12.68 -7.88 7.93
N PRO A 261 -13.23 -8.16 9.13
CA PRO A 261 -14.13 -7.24 9.82
C PRO A 261 -13.55 -5.83 10.03
N ASN A 262 -12.25 -5.71 10.32
CA ASN A 262 -11.57 -4.43 10.54
C ASN A 262 -11.47 -3.64 9.21
N THR A 263 -11.34 -4.31 8.07
CA THR A 263 -11.40 -3.67 6.75
C THR A 263 -12.81 -3.15 6.41
N ARG A 264 -13.86 -3.88 6.79
CA ARG A 264 -15.25 -3.47 6.51
C ARG A 264 -15.61 -2.15 7.22
N GLU A 265 -15.22 -2.00 8.48
CA GLU A 265 -15.47 -0.79 9.27
C GLU A 265 -14.77 0.46 8.70
N LYS A 266 -13.66 0.26 7.97
CA LYS A 266 -12.88 1.34 7.33
C LYS A 266 -13.43 1.79 5.98
N THR A 267 -14.53 1.19 5.52
CA THR A 267 -15.08 1.43 4.18
C THR A 267 -16.14 2.54 4.21
N ILE A 268 -15.90 3.61 3.46
CA ILE A 268 -16.78 4.78 3.34
C ILE A 268 -17.35 4.83 1.92
N PHE A 269 -18.66 4.94 1.81
CA PHE A 269 -19.39 4.88 0.54
C PHE A 269 -20.10 6.20 0.26
N ASP A 270 -19.83 6.81 -0.91
CA ASP A 270 -20.61 7.93 -1.46
C ASP A 270 -20.84 9.13 -0.50
N GLU A 271 -19.93 9.33 0.46
CA GLU A 271 -19.88 10.53 1.31
C GLU A 271 -18.85 11.54 0.77
N PRO A 272 -19.02 12.85 1.01
CA PRO A 272 -17.98 13.85 0.71
C PRO A 272 -16.65 13.49 1.37
N PHE A 273 -15.59 13.37 0.57
CA PHE A 273 -14.27 12.91 1.03
C PHE A 273 -13.46 13.99 1.77
N ASP A 274 -13.88 15.26 1.72
CA ASP A 274 -13.25 16.43 2.36
C ASP A 274 -13.18 16.31 3.90
N LYS A 275 -14.08 15.51 4.49
CA LYS A 275 -14.04 15.13 5.91
C LYS A 275 -12.87 14.21 6.26
N HIS A 276 -12.31 13.51 5.29
CA HIS A 276 -11.26 12.50 5.50
C HIS A 276 -9.93 12.90 4.89
N ILE A 277 -9.96 13.64 3.79
CA ILE A 277 -8.81 14.13 3.04
C ILE A 277 -8.99 15.64 2.89
N GLU A 278 -7.94 16.42 3.17
CA GLU A 278 -8.02 17.86 2.93
C GLU A 278 -8.14 18.13 1.42
N PRO A 279 -8.95 19.11 0.98
CA PRO A 279 -9.09 19.43 -0.44
C PRO A 279 -7.75 19.70 -1.15
N SER A 280 -6.77 20.31 -0.49
CA SER A 280 -5.42 20.54 -1.03
C SER A 280 -4.62 19.26 -1.30
N GLN A 281 -5.10 18.10 -0.86
CA GLN A 281 -4.48 16.77 -1.01
C GLN A 281 -5.36 15.79 -1.81
N LEU A 282 -6.51 16.26 -2.32
CA LEU A 282 -7.47 15.46 -3.07
C LEU A 282 -7.57 15.98 -4.51
N GLU A 283 -7.71 15.07 -5.47
CA GLU A 283 -7.98 15.42 -6.87
C GLU A 283 -9.30 16.20 -6.99
N ALA A 284 -9.31 17.24 -7.84
CA ALA A 284 -10.47 18.09 -8.07
C ALA A 284 -11.70 17.31 -8.56
N LEU A 285 -11.48 16.18 -9.24
CA LEU A 285 -12.54 15.25 -9.66
C LEU A 285 -13.37 14.70 -8.49
N TYR A 286 -12.80 14.66 -7.28
CA TYR A 286 -13.43 14.16 -6.07
C TYR A 286 -13.72 15.29 -5.05
N ASN A 287 -13.93 16.51 -5.54
CA ASN A 287 -14.14 17.74 -4.74
C ASN A 287 -12.91 18.20 -3.94
N GLY A 288 -11.72 17.83 -4.40
CA GLY A 288 -10.48 18.42 -3.93
C GLY A 288 -10.09 19.69 -4.69
N ARG A 289 -8.82 20.08 -4.57
CA ARG A 289 -8.23 21.23 -5.26
C ARG A 289 -7.05 20.84 -6.16
N LEU A 290 -6.57 19.61 -6.14
CA LEU A 290 -5.49 19.19 -7.03
C LEU A 290 -6.06 19.06 -8.46
N ASP A 291 -5.72 19.99 -9.37
CA ASP A 291 -6.02 19.89 -10.81
C ASP A 291 -5.04 18.90 -11.46
N PHE A 292 -5.18 17.64 -11.06
CA PHE A 292 -4.32 16.56 -11.50
C PHE A 292 -4.73 16.09 -12.89
N LYS A 293 -3.81 16.21 -13.84
CA LYS A 293 -3.98 15.70 -15.20
C LYS A 293 -2.91 14.67 -15.47
N TYR A 294 -3.34 13.42 -15.56
CA TYR A 294 -2.42 12.32 -15.78
C TYR A 294 -1.72 12.47 -17.14
N ASN A 295 -0.39 12.65 -17.09
CA ASN A 295 0.49 12.58 -18.24
C ASN A 295 1.53 11.49 -17.96
N HIS A 296 1.39 10.33 -18.59
CA HIS A 296 2.25 9.18 -18.32
C HIS A 296 3.74 9.51 -18.48
N LYS A 297 4.10 10.35 -19.47
CA LYS A 297 5.50 10.74 -19.75
C LYS A 297 6.12 11.63 -18.66
N VAL A 298 5.30 12.21 -17.79
CA VAL A 298 5.74 13.05 -16.66
C VAL A 298 5.57 12.28 -15.36
N TYR A 299 4.35 11.83 -15.08
CA TYR A 299 3.99 11.21 -13.81
C TYR A 299 4.75 9.91 -13.55
N TRP A 300 4.89 9.04 -14.55
CA TRP A 300 5.44 7.70 -14.33
C TRP A 300 6.95 7.74 -14.03
N PRO A 301 7.80 8.42 -14.84
CA PRO A 301 9.21 8.60 -14.49
C PRO A 301 9.41 9.26 -13.12
N ASP A 302 8.62 10.29 -12.81
CA ASP A 302 8.67 11.00 -11.52
C ASP A 302 8.36 10.06 -10.34
N LEU A 303 7.31 9.24 -10.45
CA LEU A 303 6.96 8.25 -9.44
C LEU A 303 8.10 7.22 -9.25
N VAL A 304 8.61 6.65 -10.34
CA VAL A 304 9.65 5.62 -10.29
C VAL A 304 10.92 6.17 -9.63
N GLU A 305 11.41 7.33 -10.08
CA GLU A 305 12.62 7.95 -9.54
C GLU A 305 12.50 8.26 -8.04
N LYS A 306 11.38 8.87 -7.63
CA LYS A 306 11.16 9.23 -6.22
C LYS A 306 11.05 7.99 -5.34
N VAL A 307 10.33 6.95 -5.78
CA VAL A 307 10.18 5.70 -5.03
C VAL A 307 11.53 5.00 -4.89
N GLU A 308 12.33 4.91 -5.95
CA GLU A 308 13.67 4.32 -5.91
C GLU A 308 14.61 5.10 -5.00
N SER A 309 14.62 6.43 -5.10
CA SER A 309 15.43 7.30 -4.22
C SER A 309 15.04 7.14 -2.74
N ILE A 310 13.74 7.11 -2.43
CA ILE A 310 13.25 6.93 -1.06
C ILE A 310 13.62 5.54 -0.53
N ARG A 311 13.44 4.49 -1.33
CA ARG A 311 13.79 3.12 -0.95
C ARG A 311 15.30 3.00 -0.67
N GLN A 312 16.13 3.54 -1.55
CA GLN A 312 17.58 3.52 -1.37
C GLN A 312 17.98 4.24 -0.09
N ARG A 313 17.42 5.41 0.19
CA ARG A 313 17.69 6.14 1.44
C ARG A 313 17.29 5.34 2.68
N GLN A 314 16.16 4.65 2.65
CA GLN A 314 15.72 3.80 3.77
C GLN A 314 16.67 2.61 3.96
N TYR A 315 17.14 2.01 2.86
CA TYR A 315 18.15 0.94 2.89
C TYR A 315 19.51 1.44 3.40
N ASP A 316 19.98 2.59 2.95
CA ASP A 316 21.23 3.20 3.43
C ASP A 316 21.17 3.46 4.94
N ARG A 317 20.00 3.88 5.45
CA ARG A 317 19.77 4.02 6.90
C ARG A 317 19.77 2.67 7.61
N PHE A 318 19.20 1.63 7.02
CA PHE A 318 19.28 0.28 7.56
C PHE A 318 20.74 -0.18 7.70
N VAL A 319 21.56 0.05 6.68
CA VAL A 319 23.01 -0.24 6.73
C VAL A 319 23.71 0.62 7.78
N LYS A 320 23.42 1.94 7.82
CA LYS A 320 23.97 2.86 8.84
C LYS A 320 23.71 2.37 10.27
N PHE A 321 22.53 1.80 10.51
CA PHE A 321 22.12 1.30 11.82
C PHE A 321 22.45 -0.18 12.07
N GLY A 322 23.41 -0.73 11.32
CA GLY A 322 23.99 -2.05 11.57
C GLY A 322 23.37 -3.19 10.76
N GLY A 323 22.34 -2.94 9.95
CA GLY A 323 21.80 -3.93 9.01
C GLY A 323 21.13 -5.15 9.67
N ASN A 324 20.59 -4.98 10.88
CA ASN A 324 19.97 -6.06 11.63
C ASN A 324 18.46 -6.17 11.35
N ILE A 325 17.96 -7.41 11.28
CA ILE A 325 16.52 -7.69 11.26
C ILE A 325 15.88 -7.11 12.51
N GLY A 326 14.69 -6.53 12.37
CA GLY A 326 13.94 -5.94 13.48
C GLY A 326 14.22 -4.45 13.71
N LEU A 327 15.03 -3.79 12.90
CA LEU A 327 15.11 -2.31 12.90
C LEU A 327 13.72 -1.71 12.60
N SER A 328 13.39 -0.59 13.26
CA SER A 328 12.09 0.04 13.09
C SER A 328 11.99 0.88 11.81
N GLU A 329 10.89 0.76 11.09
CA GLU A 329 10.50 1.68 10.01
C GLU A 329 10.48 3.15 10.47
N TYR A 330 10.24 3.42 11.77
CA TYR A 330 10.35 4.78 12.31
C TYR A 330 11.77 5.32 12.17
N ASP A 331 12.78 4.50 12.46
CA ASP A 331 14.18 4.86 12.30
C ASP A 331 14.60 4.91 10.82
N LEU A 332 14.16 3.94 10.03
CA LEU A 332 14.52 3.84 8.61
C LEU A 332 13.90 4.94 7.76
N LYS A 333 12.72 5.45 8.13
CA LYS A 333 12.02 6.53 7.40
C LYS A 333 12.28 7.93 7.97
N GLY A 334 12.96 8.02 9.11
CA GLY A 334 13.32 9.28 9.73
C GLY A 334 14.54 9.96 9.10
N SER A 335 14.87 11.13 9.61
CA SER A 335 16.09 11.89 9.25
C SER A 335 17.06 12.05 10.41
N HIS A 336 16.73 11.51 11.58
CA HIS A 336 17.57 11.58 12.78
C HIS A 336 18.85 10.75 12.65
N ASP A 337 19.86 11.12 13.43
CA ASP A 337 21.21 10.56 13.30
C ASP A 337 21.45 9.28 14.10
N GLU A 338 20.75 9.11 15.22
CA GLU A 338 20.91 8.00 16.17
C GLU A 338 19.62 7.19 16.28
N LEU A 339 19.71 5.89 16.54
CA LEU A 339 18.53 5.05 16.71
C LEU A 339 17.66 5.57 17.86
N ILE A 340 16.39 5.79 17.57
CA ILE A 340 15.36 6.13 18.57
C ILE A 340 14.79 4.84 19.16
N TYR A 341 14.63 3.80 18.32
CA TYR A 341 14.12 2.51 18.74
C TYR A 341 15.14 1.41 18.42
N GLU A 342 15.81 0.94 19.46
CA GLU A 342 16.69 -0.22 19.36
C GLU A 342 15.92 -1.48 18.91
N VAL A 343 16.64 -2.48 18.37
CA VAL A 343 16.01 -3.69 17.79
C VAL A 343 15.18 -4.47 18.81
N ASP A 344 15.64 -4.51 20.05
CA ASP A 344 14.97 -5.13 21.19
C ASP A 344 14.09 -4.15 21.98
N TYR A 345 13.85 -2.94 21.47
CA TYR A 345 13.08 -1.90 22.15
C TYR A 345 11.72 -2.40 22.64
N VAL A 346 11.47 -2.07 23.92
CA VAL A 346 10.27 -2.46 24.65
C VAL A 346 9.55 -1.21 25.14
N ASN A 347 8.30 -1.04 24.72
CA ASN A 347 7.39 -0.05 25.30
C ASN A 347 6.20 -0.80 25.90
N ILE A 348 6.37 -1.26 27.14
CA ILE A 348 5.34 -1.92 27.95
C ILE A 348 4.53 -0.82 28.64
N GLU A 349 3.21 -0.83 28.43
CA GLU A 349 2.24 -0.07 29.25
C GLU A 349 1.98 -0.73 30.59
#